data_AF-A0A9E0PE78-F1
#
_entry.id   AF-A0A9E0PE78-F1
#
_cell.length_a   1.000
_cell.length_b   1.000
_cell.length_c   1.000
_cell.angle_alpha   90.00
_cell.angle_beta   90.00
_cell.angle_gamma   90.00
#
_symmetry.space_group_name_H-M   'P 1'
#
loop_
_entity.id
_entity.type
_entity.pdbx_description
1 polymer ?
#
loop_
_entity_poly.entity_id
_entity_poly.type
_entity_poly.pdbx_seq_one_letter_code
_entity_poly.pdbx_strand_id
1 'polypeptide(L)'
;MNALAPSLDLAPALVVLPGPRAAAADAARAEMIRAPDARDLFEHGPVLVAHAGMTAKRLGVHAPSRSQGLFDALELFAFVRPARFCAPSAAGLALALGLPEPKGAAEQAKALREACHVLLAELALTPEPSREEALAIGETLARAGWAWGTAVIGALRSAPVGNAFRGSGMDVWTRVAEWEEQAPPGEAGSRPIAPEAAAQRLTDLLRQAGLDEARPTQAQFAAEAAFAFSPREKEGEPRMMLAEAGTGVGKTLGYLAPASLWAEANGPAVWISTYTRALQRQIERESHAIYPDPKVRAKKAVVRKGRENYLCLLNFQDQANTAQLGGADLIGLALTARWVRATRDGDMT
;
A
#
# COMPACT_ATOMS: atom_id res chain seq x y z
N MET A 1 -27.31 1.01 -26.61
CA MET A 1 -27.52 -0.43 -26.39
C MET A 1 -26.43 -0.90 -25.44
N ASN A 2 -26.76 -1.07 -24.16
CA ASN A 2 -25.82 -1.59 -23.16
C ASN A 2 -25.48 -3.02 -23.53
N ALA A 3 -24.29 -3.25 -24.07
CA ALA A 3 -23.73 -4.59 -24.12
C ALA A 3 -23.52 -5.03 -22.67
N LEU A 4 -24.41 -5.89 -22.18
CA LEU A 4 -24.18 -6.65 -20.96
C LEU A 4 -22.81 -7.33 -21.12
N ALA A 5 -21.86 -6.96 -20.26
CA ALA A 5 -20.57 -7.63 -20.22
C ALA A 5 -20.83 -9.15 -20.07
N PRO A 6 -20.12 -10.01 -20.83
CA PRO A 6 -20.28 -11.45 -20.69
C PRO A 6 -20.10 -11.82 -19.21
N SER A 7 -21.10 -12.46 -18.61
CA SER A 7 -21.01 -12.91 -17.22
C SER A 7 -19.86 -13.90 -17.14
N LEU A 8 -18.77 -13.49 -16.51
CA LEU A 8 -17.60 -14.33 -16.34
C LEU A 8 -18.00 -15.47 -15.40
N ASP A 9 -18.06 -16.69 -15.92
CA ASP A 9 -18.38 -17.86 -15.10
C ASP A 9 -17.15 -18.20 -14.25
N LEU A 10 -17.11 -17.61 -13.06
CA LEU A 10 -16.04 -17.84 -12.10
C LEU A 10 -16.14 -19.24 -11.52
N ALA A 11 -14.97 -19.87 -11.30
CA ALA A 11 -14.86 -21.10 -10.54
C ALA A 11 -15.59 -20.99 -9.17
N PRO A 12 -16.08 -22.12 -8.62
CA PRO A 12 -16.69 -22.13 -7.30
C PRO A 12 -15.77 -21.51 -6.24
N ALA A 13 -16.30 -20.56 -5.47
CA ALA A 13 -15.59 -19.95 -4.37
C ALA A 13 -15.59 -20.86 -3.15
N LEU A 14 -14.41 -21.24 -2.67
CA LEU A 14 -14.20 -22.01 -1.46
C LEU A 14 -13.72 -21.11 -0.32
N VAL A 15 -14.47 -21.13 0.78
CA VAL A 15 -14.06 -20.51 2.04
C VAL A 15 -13.96 -21.56 3.12
N VAL A 16 -12.80 -21.61 3.77
CA VAL A 16 -12.53 -22.47 4.93
C VAL A 16 -12.25 -21.57 6.11
N LEU A 17 -13.07 -21.64 7.16
CA LEU A 17 -12.88 -20.89 8.41
C LEU A 17 -12.14 -21.76 9.45
N PRO A 18 -11.66 -21.19 10.57
CA PRO A 18 -11.11 -22.00 11.66
C PRO A 18 -12.14 -23.05 12.15
N GLY A 19 -11.68 -24.30 12.30
CA GLY A 19 -12.52 -25.46 12.62
C GLY A 19 -13.10 -26.16 11.37
N PRO A 20 -14.03 -27.12 11.52
CA PRO A 20 -14.59 -27.89 10.40
C PRO A 20 -15.69 -27.11 9.65
N ARG A 21 -15.43 -25.83 9.34
CA ARG A 21 -16.42 -24.92 8.75
C ARG A 21 -15.94 -24.50 7.37
N ALA A 22 -16.45 -25.17 6.34
CA ALA A 22 -16.19 -24.84 4.95
C ALA A 22 -17.49 -24.62 4.20
N ALA A 23 -17.48 -23.71 3.24
CA ALA A 23 -18.58 -23.50 2.31
C ALA A 23 -18.03 -23.28 0.90
N ALA A 24 -18.82 -23.70 -0.08
CA ALA A 24 -18.61 -23.40 -1.48
C ALA A 24 -19.77 -22.52 -2.00
N ALA A 25 -19.47 -21.61 -2.91
CA ALA A 25 -20.47 -20.85 -3.64
C ALA A 25 -20.21 -20.89 -5.14
N ASP A 26 -21.26 -21.07 -5.93
CA ASP A 26 -21.25 -20.94 -7.39
C ASP A 26 -22.17 -19.78 -7.82
N ALA A 27 -22.53 -19.69 -9.11
CA ALA A 27 -23.43 -18.66 -9.63
C ALA A 27 -24.86 -18.73 -9.07
N ALA A 28 -25.31 -19.92 -8.66
CA ALA A 28 -26.69 -20.18 -8.26
C ALA A 28 -26.87 -20.24 -6.74
N ARG A 29 -25.90 -20.80 -6.00
CA ARG A 29 -26.06 -21.11 -4.57
C ARG A 29 -24.76 -21.02 -3.79
N ALA A 30 -24.90 -20.85 -2.47
CA ALA A 30 -23.82 -20.99 -1.49
C ALA A 30 -24.25 -22.02 -0.45
N GLU A 31 -23.43 -23.04 -0.21
CA GLU A 31 -23.74 -24.12 0.70
C GLU A 31 -22.55 -24.55 1.55
N MET A 32 -22.84 -25.04 2.76
CA MET A 32 -21.83 -25.65 3.62
C MET A 32 -21.40 -26.98 3.02
N ILE A 33 -20.09 -27.24 3.00
CA ILE A 33 -19.51 -28.48 2.48
C ILE A 33 -18.67 -29.17 3.56
N ARG A 34 -18.50 -30.50 3.43
CA ARG A 34 -17.71 -31.26 4.39
C ARG A 34 -16.22 -31.02 4.12
N ALA A 35 -15.39 -31.18 5.15
CA ALA A 35 -13.95 -31.00 5.02
C ALA A 35 -13.29 -31.86 3.92
N PRO A 36 -13.67 -33.14 3.70
CA PRO A 36 -13.14 -33.92 2.58
C PRO A 36 -13.51 -33.34 1.22
N ASP A 37 -14.75 -32.87 1.04
CA ASP A 37 -15.20 -32.27 -0.23
C ASP A 37 -14.48 -30.93 -0.49
N ALA A 38 -14.20 -30.16 0.58
CA ALA A 38 -13.42 -28.93 0.50
C ALA A 38 -11.96 -29.18 0.10
N ARG A 39 -11.35 -30.27 0.60
CA ARG A 39 -9.99 -30.68 0.19
C ARG A 39 -9.97 -31.09 -1.26
N ASP A 40 -10.90 -31.95 -1.66
CA ASP A 40 -10.98 -32.44 -3.03
C ASP A 40 -11.16 -31.30 -4.05
N LEU A 41 -12.08 -30.38 -3.76
CA LEU A 41 -12.28 -29.18 -4.58
C LEU A 41 -11.00 -28.33 -4.67
N PHE A 42 -10.26 -28.18 -3.56
CA PHE A 42 -9.05 -27.36 -3.52
C PHE A 42 -7.85 -27.99 -4.26
N GLU A 43 -7.73 -29.32 -4.22
CA GLU A 43 -6.58 -30.04 -4.80
C GLU A 43 -6.79 -30.39 -6.28
N HIS A 44 -8.02 -30.69 -6.69
CA HIS A 44 -8.31 -31.26 -8.01
C HIS A 44 -9.26 -30.42 -8.87
N GLY A 45 -10.07 -29.56 -8.26
CA GLY A 45 -11.10 -28.79 -8.97
C GLY A 45 -10.64 -27.38 -9.39
N PRO A 46 -11.34 -26.75 -10.35
CA PRO A 46 -11.27 -25.31 -10.51
C PRO A 46 -11.86 -24.66 -9.26
N VAL A 47 -11.11 -23.78 -8.60
CA VAL A 47 -11.50 -23.22 -7.30
C VAL A 47 -11.06 -21.76 -7.18
N LEU A 48 -11.95 -20.94 -6.62
CA LEU A 48 -11.68 -19.58 -6.22
C LEU A 48 -11.48 -19.51 -4.70
N VAL A 49 -10.35 -19.00 -4.26
CA VAL A 49 -10.03 -18.85 -2.83
C VAL A 49 -9.59 -17.43 -2.53
N ALA A 50 -9.76 -17.00 -1.28
CA ALA A 50 -9.25 -15.69 -0.85
C ALA A 50 -7.71 -15.67 -0.84
N HIS A 51 -7.07 -16.76 -0.38
CA HIS A 51 -5.62 -16.89 -0.35
C HIS A 51 -5.24 -18.38 -0.32
N ALA A 52 -4.57 -18.90 -1.35
CA ALA A 52 -4.27 -20.33 -1.50
C ALA A 52 -3.49 -20.90 -0.31
N GLY A 53 -2.39 -20.24 0.11
CA GLY A 53 -1.59 -20.68 1.25
C GLY A 53 -2.35 -20.74 2.58
N MET A 54 -3.25 -19.79 2.85
CA MET A 54 -4.06 -19.80 4.08
C MET A 54 -5.15 -20.88 4.01
N THR A 55 -5.78 -21.06 2.85
CA THR A 55 -6.76 -22.13 2.62
C THR A 55 -6.10 -23.50 2.82
N ALA A 56 -4.94 -23.74 2.21
CA ALA A 56 -4.18 -24.98 2.37
C ALA A 56 -3.86 -25.29 3.85
N LYS A 57 -3.37 -24.28 4.59
CA LYS A 57 -3.09 -24.40 6.03
C LYS A 57 -4.34 -24.79 6.83
N ARG A 58 -5.51 -24.22 6.51
CA ARG A 58 -6.77 -24.54 7.20
C ARG A 58 -7.31 -25.92 6.86
N LEU A 59 -7.06 -26.39 5.64
CA LEU A 59 -7.43 -27.74 5.19
C LEU A 59 -6.44 -28.80 5.69
N GLY A 60 -5.25 -28.41 6.14
CA GLY A 60 -4.19 -29.32 6.58
C GLY A 60 -3.48 -30.00 5.41
N VAL A 61 -3.33 -29.29 4.29
CA VAL A 61 -2.68 -29.76 3.06
C VAL A 61 -1.56 -28.80 2.63
N HIS A 62 -0.72 -29.22 1.69
CA HIS A 62 0.25 -28.33 1.06
C HIS A 62 -0.45 -27.41 0.06
N ALA A 63 0.02 -26.17 -0.05
CA ALA A 63 -0.52 -25.24 -1.04
C ALA A 63 -0.15 -25.75 -2.44
N PRO A 64 -1.14 -25.96 -3.34
CA PRO A 64 -0.86 -26.31 -4.72
C PRO A 64 -0.10 -25.17 -5.39
N SER A 65 0.76 -25.54 -6.35
CA SER A 65 1.38 -24.56 -7.25
C SER A 65 0.31 -23.79 -8.02
N ARG A 66 0.62 -22.57 -8.43
CA ARG A 66 -0.25 -21.79 -9.33
C ARG A 66 -0.59 -22.61 -10.58
N SER A 67 -1.86 -22.59 -10.96
CA SER A 67 -2.38 -23.27 -12.13
C SER A 67 -3.52 -22.45 -12.72
N GLN A 68 -3.98 -22.80 -13.93
CA GLN A 68 -5.15 -22.16 -14.53
C GLN A 68 -6.47 -22.48 -13.80
N GLY A 69 -6.48 -23.50 -12.93
CA GLY A 69 -7.65 -23.89 -12.13
C GLY A 69 -7.72 -23.24 -10.76
N LEU A 70 -6.63 -22.66 -10.25
CA LEU A 70 -6.58 -22.07 -8.91
C LEU A 70 -6.63 -20.55 -8.99
N PHE A 71 -7.79 -19.98 -8.70
CA PHE A 71 -8.03 -18.54 -8.68
C PHE A 71 -7.78 -18.01 -7.28
N ASP A 72 -6.70 -17.25 -7.09
CA ASP A 72 -6.42 -16.54 -5.84
C ASP A 72 -6.93 -15.10 -5.94
N ALA A 73 -7.96 -14.75 -5.16
CA ALA A 73 -8.59 -13.44 -5.21
C ALA A 73 -7.66 -12.30 -4.75
N LEU A 74 -6.67 -12.57 -3.89
CA LEU A 74 -5.71 -11.54 -3.49
C LEU A 74 -4.67 -11.26 -4.57
N GLU A 75 -4.40 -12.21 -5.47
CA GLU A 75 -3.60 -11.92 -6.66
C GLU A 75 -4.35 -10.97 -7.60
N LEU A 76 -5.64 -11.20 -7.80
CA LEU A 76 -6.49 -10.26 -8.55
C LEU A 76 -6.54 -8.90 -7.85
N PHE A 77 -6.72 -8.87 -6.52
CA PHE A 77 -6.71 -7.62 -5.76
C PHE A 77 -5.39 -6.88 -5.90
N ALA A 78 -4.25 -7.56 -5.74
CA ALA A 78 -2.93 -6.96 -5.89
C ALA A 78 -2.67 -6.45 -7.31
N PHE A 79 -3.24 -7.11 -8.32
CA PHE A 79 -3.19 -6.65 -9.70
C PHE A 79 -4.05 -5.39 -9.91
N VAL A 80 -5.30 -5.36 -9.43
CA VAL A 80 -6.25 -4.26 -9.70
C VAL A 80 -5.98 -3.04 -8.81
N ARG A 81 -5.71 -3.27 -7.52
CA ARG A 81 -5.44 -2.25 -6.50
C ARG A 81 -4.02 -2.42 -5.93
N PRO A 82 -2.97 -2.26 -6.75
CA PRO A 82 -1.60 -2.37 -6.28
C PRO A 82 -1.31 -1.37 -5.16
N ALA A 83 -0.44 -1.76 -4.22
CA ALA A 83 -0.05 -0.97 -3.06
C ALA A 83 -1.19 -0.56 -2.10
N ARG A 84 -2.36 -1.21 -2.18
CA ARG A 84 -3.45 -1.04 -1.22
C ARG A 84 -3.52 -2.22 -0.24
N PHE A 85 -3.82 -1.93 1.02
CA PHE A 85 -3.92 -2.96 2.05
C PHE A 85 -5.23 -3.77 1.91
N CYS A 86 -5.13 -5.09 2.07
CA CYS A 86 -6.27 -5.98 2.21
C CYS A 86 -5.92 -7.11 3.19
N ALA A 87 -6.81 -7.37 4.16
CA ALA A 87 -6.64 -8.55 5.00
C ALA A 87 -6.84 -9.82 4.16
N PRO A 88 -6.05 -10.89 4.36
CA PRO A 88 -6.04 -12.06 3.49
C PRO A 88 -7.20 -13.03 3.76
N SER A 89 -8.43 -12.56 3.60
CA SER A 89 -9.65 -13.34 3.80
C SER A 89 -10.80 -12.80 2.95
N ALA A 90 -11.86 -13.59 2.76
CA ALA A 90 -13.05 -13.15 2.04
C ALA A 90 -13.72 -11.93 2.71
N ALA A 91 -13.81 -11.92 4.04
CA ALA A 91 -14.28 -10.76 4.79
C ALA A 91 -13.34 -9.55 4.63
N GLY A 92 -12.03 -9.78 4.63
CA GLY A 92 -11.03 -8.74 4.40
C GLY A 92 -11.16 -8.08 3.02
N LEU A 93 -11.35 -8.89 1.97
CA LEU A 93 -11.61 -8.42 0.61
C LEU A 93 -12.91 -7.62 0.53
N ALA A 94 -13.99 -8.11 1.13
CA ALA A 94 -15.26 -7.40 1.17
C ALA A 94 -15.12 -6.00 1.81
N LEU A 95 -14.50 -5.92 3.00
CA LEU A 95 -14.27 -4.66 3.70
C LEU A 95 -13.36 -3.71 2.89
N ALA A 96 -12.29 -4.23 2.27
CA ALA A 96 -11.39 -3.42 1.44
C ALA A 96 -12.08 -2.84 0.19
N LEU A 97 -13.15 -3.49 -0.29
CA LEU A 97 -13.98 -3.04 -1.40
C LEU A 97 -15.17 -2.19 -0.97
N GLY A 98 -15.39 -1.98 0.33
CA GLY A 98 -16.56 -1.27 0.85
C GLY A 98 -17.87 -2.08 0.78
N LEU A 99 -17.78 -3.41 0.62
CA LEU A 99 -18.93 -4.32 0.66
C LEU A 99 -19.33 -4.61 2.12
N PRO A 100 -20.60 -5.01 2.37
CA PRO A 100 -21.03 -5.44 3.70
C PRO A 100 -20.19 -6.59 4.25
N GLU A 101 -19.90 -6.60 5.55
CA GLU A 101 -19.10 -7.67 6.16
C GLU A 101 -19.86 -9.02 6.13
N PRO A 102 -19.37 -10.03 5.40
CA PRO A 102 -20.03 -11.33 5.30
C PRO A 102 -19.85 -12.16 6.58
N LYS A 103 -20.96 -12.71 7.10
CA LYS A 103 -20.99 -13.53 8.32
C LYS A 103 -21.15 -15.01 8.01
N GLY A 104 -20.23 -15.82 8.53
CA GLY A 104 -20.23 -17.28 8.31
C GLY A 104 -19.61 -17.67 6.96
N ALA A 105 -19.40 -18.98 6.76
CA ALA A 105 -18.65 -19.47 5.61
C ALA A 105 -19.39 -19.29 4.28
N ALA A 106 -20.71 -19.55 4.24
CA ALA A 106 -21.51 -19.45 3.02
C ALA A 106 -21.59 -18.01 2.48
N GLU A 107 -21.90 -17.03 3.34
CA GLU A 107 -21.90 -15.61 2.95
C GLU A 107 -20.51 -15.13 2.56
N GLN A 108 -19.45 -15.62 3.20
CA GLN A 108 -18.08 -15.32 2.79
C GLN A 108 -17.74 -15.89 1.42
N ALA A 109 -18.19 -17.11 1.09
CA ALA A 109 -17.97 -17.70 -0.23
C ALA A 109 -18.71 -16.90 -1.32
N LYS A 110 -19.94 -16.47 -1.06
CA LYS A 110 -20.70 -15.59 -1.96
C LYS A 110 -20.00 -14.23 -2.14
N ALA A 111 -19.64 -13.58 -1.03
CA ALA A 111 -18.97 -12.28 -1.04
C ALA A 111 -17.60 -12.33 -1.74
N LEU A 112 -16.91 -13.47 -1.70
CA LEU A 112 -15.65 -13.66 -2.42
C LEU A 112 -15.84 -13.59 -3.95
N ARG A 113 -16.90 -14.22 -4.49
CA ARG A 113 -17.23 -14.12 -5.93
C ARG A 113 -17.61 -12.69 -6.31
N GLU A 114 -18.45 -12.07 -5.48
CA GLU A 114 -18.86 -10.68 -5.67
C GLU A 114 -17.66 -9.72 -5.67
N ALA A 115 -16.72 -9.89 -4.74
CA ALA A 115 -15.48 -9.12 -4.68
C ALA A 115 -14.67 -9.22 -5.98
N CYS A 116 -14.52 -10.43 -6.55
CA CYS A 116 -13.82 -10.63 -7.82
C CYS A 116 -14.55 -9.95 -9.00
N HIS A 117 -15.89 -10.00 -9.04
CA HIS A 117 -16.66 -9.26 -10.04
C HIS A 117 -16.47 -7.74 -9.92
N VAL A 118 -16.49 -7.19 -8.70
CA VAL A 118 -16.25 -5.77 -8.44
C VAL A 118 -14.85 -5.37 -8.89
N LEU A 119 -13.83 -6.17 -8.58
CA LEU A 119 -12.44 -5.92 -9.00
C LEU A 119 -12.29 -5.91 -10.54
N LEU A 120 -12.90 -6.87 -11.24
CA LEU A 120 -12.85 -6.92 -12.71
C LEU A 120 -13.61 -5.74 -13.34
N ALA A 121 -14.75 -5.34 -12.77
CA ALA A 121 -15.50 -4.17 -13.22
C ALA A 121 -14.72 -2.86 -12.99
N GLU A 122 -14.08 -2.73 -11.83
CA GLU A 122 -13.18 -1.61 -11.52
C GLU A 122 -12.02 -1.54 -12.51
N LEU A 123 -11.35 -2.66 -12.77
CA LEU A 123 -10.26 -2.73 -13.75
C LEU A 123 -10.71 -2.34 -15.16
N ALA A 124 -11.94 -2.73 -15.53
CA ALA A 124 -12.53 -2.36 -16.81
C ALA A 124 -12.80 -0.86 -16.93
N LEU A 125 -13.09 -0.16 -15.83
CA LEU A 125 -13.44 1.25 -15.82
C LEU A 125 -12.21 2.16 -15.61
N THR A 126 -11.44 1.90 -14.55
CA THR A 126 -10.38 2.79 -14.04
C THR A 126 -9.08 2.03 -13.77
N PRO A 127 -8.39 1.51 -14.80
CA PRO A 127 -7.12 0.82 -14.61
C PRO A 127 -6.01 1.80 -14.20
N GLU A 128 -5.45 1.60 -13.01
CA GLU A 128 -4.30 2.35 -12.50
C GLU A 128 -2.98 1.59 -12.73
N PRO A 129 -1.82 2.22 -12.97
CA PRO A 129 -1.67 3.64 -13.31
C PRO A 129 -2.07 3.94 -14.76
N SER A 130 -2.14 2.94 -15.64
CA SER A 130 -2.65 3.05 -17.00
C SER A 130 -3.21 1.73 -17.51
N ARG A 131 -4.12 1.80 -18.49
CA ARG A 131 -4.74 0.62 -19.13
C ARG A 131 -3.72 -0.18 -19.93
N GLU A 132 -2.85 0.49 -20.66
CA GLU A 132 -1.84 -0.09 -21.53
C GLU A 132 -0.80 -0.90 -20.72
N GLU A 133 -0.32 -0.32 -19.61
CA GLU A 133 0.65 -1.00 -18.72
C GLU A 133 0.00 -2.20 -18.02
N ALA A 134 -1.24 -2.05 -17.54
CA ALA A 134 -1.99 -3.17 -16.98
C ALA A 134 -2.18 -4.29 -18.02
N LEU A 135 -2.50 -3.95 -19.28
CA LEU A 135 -2.73 -4.94 -20.32
C LEU A 135 -1.47 -5.73 -20.66
N ALA A 136 -0.32 -5.07 -20.80
CA ALA A 136 0.94 -5.74 -21.09
C ALA A 136 1.34 -6.75 -20.00
N ILE A 137 1.14 -6.37 -18.73
CA ILE A 137 1.37 -7.29 -17.59
C ILE A 137 0.34 -8.42 -17.62
N GLY A 138 -0.94 -8.13 -17.86
CA GLY A 138 -2.01 -9.13 -17.95
C GLY A 138 -1.76 -10.17 -19.05
N GLU A 139 -1.27 -9.75 -20.22
CA GLU A 139 -0.89 -10.65 -21.34
C GLU A 139 0.34 -11.50 -21.02
N THR A 140 1.30 -10.96 -20.29
CA THR A 140 2.46 -11.70 -19.80
C THR A 140 2.05 -12.77 -18.77
N LEU A 141 1.20 -12.39 -17.82
CA LEU A 141 0.65 -13.31 -16.81
C LEU A 141 -0.21 -14.42 -17.44
N ALA A 142 -1.07 -14.09 -18.41
CA ALA A 142 -1.90 -15.07 -19.10
C ALA A 142 -1.07 -16.12 -19.84
N ARG A 143 0.00 -15.70 -20.54
CA ARG A 143 0.94 -16.63 -21.20
C ARG A 143 1.67 -17.54 -20.22
N ALA A 144 1.87 -17.08 -18.99
CA ALA A 144 2.46 -17.86 -17.91
C ALA A 144 1.43 -18.72 -17.13
N GLY A 145 0.19 -18.80 -17.59
CA GLY A 145 -0.84 -19.66 -16.99
C GLY A 145 -1.48 -19.09 -15.73
N TRP A 146 -1.42 -17.78 -15.50
CA TRP A 146 -2.14 -17.14 -14.41
C TRP A 146 -3.66 -17.28 -14.60
N ALA A 147 -4.36 -17.83 -13.61
CA ALA A 147 -5.80 -18.16 -13.69
C ALA A 147 -6.67 -16.95 -14.09
N TRP A 148 -6.32 -15.75 -13.62
CA TRP A 148 -7.06 -14.52 -13.92
C TRP A 148 -6.76 -13.91 -15.29
N GLY A 149 -5.75 -14.41 -16.02
CA GLY A 149 -5.22 -13.78 -17.23
C GLY A 149 -6.30 -13.43 -18.26
N THR A 150 -7.14 -14.40 -18.63
CA THR A 150 -8.22 -14.21 -19.60
C THR A 150 -9.24 -13.16 -19.14
N ALA A 151 -9.65 -13.21 -17.86
CA ALA A 151 -10.63 -12.29 -17.30
C ALA A 151 -10.09 -10.85 -17.24
N VAL A 152 -8.83 -10.70 -16.81
CA VAL A 152 -8.13 -9.41 -16.73
C VAL A 152 -7.94 -8.78 -18.10
N ILE A 153 -7.51 -9.57 -19.10
CA ILE A 153 -7.37 -9.09 -20.48
C ILE A 153 -8.73 -8.67 -21.04
N GLY A 154 -9.77 -9.47 -20.81
CA GLY A 154 -11.14 -9.15 -21.22
C GLY A 154 -11.64 -7.83 -20.62
N ALA A 155 -11.44 -7.63 -19.31
CA ALA A 155 -11.78 -6.38 -18.63
C ALA A 155 -11.01 -5.18 -19.21
N LEU A 156 -9.70 -5.31 -19.42
CA LEU A 156 -8.87 -4.23 -19.94
C LEU A 156 -9.18 -3.88 -21.41
N ARG A 157 -9.56 -4.87 -22.23
CA ARG A 157 -9.93 -4.68 -23.65
C ARG A 157 -11.40 -4.31 -23.86
N SER A 158 -12.19 -4.17 -22.79
CA SER A 158 -13.58 -3.70 -22.87
C SER A 158 -13.72 -2.24 -23.34
N ALA A 159 -12.62 -1.48 -23.31
CA ALA A 159 -12.51 -0.14 -23.86
C ALA A 159 -11.27 -0.06 -24.78
N PRO A 160 -11.19 0.94 -25.68
CA PRO A 160 -10.01 1.14 -26.52
C PRO A 160 -8.72 1.23 -25.70
N VAL A 161 -7.66 0.61 -26.20
CA VAL A 161 -6.33 0.60 -25.58
C VAL A 161 -5.34 1.19 -26.57
N GLY A 162 -4.51 2.12 -26.13
CA GLY A 162 -3.42 2.66 -26.93
C GLY A 162 -2.35 1.61 -27.27
N ASN A 163 -1.42 1.98 -28.14
CA ASN A 163 -0.28 1.13 -28.56
C ASN A 163 1.07 1.66 -28.06
N ALA A 164 1.05 2.59 -27.10
CA ALA A 164 2.25 3.23 -26.56
C ALA A 164 3.14 2.25 -25.77
N PHE A 165 2.56 1.15 -25.31
CA PHE A 165 3.24 0.16 -24.49
C PHE A 165 3.64 -1.06 -25.32
N ARG A 166 4.94 -1.26 -25.53
CA ARG A 166 5.51 -2.40 -26.26
C ARG A 166 6.45 -3.16 -25.31
N GLY A 167 6.08 -4.37 -24.89
CA GLY A 167 6.91 -5.18 -23.99
C GLY A 167 6.10 -6.06 -23.04
N SER A 168 6.77 -6.62 -22.04
CA SER A 168 6.13 -7.50 -21.04
C SER A 168 5.41 -6.76 -19.91
N GLY A 169 5.68 -5.46 -19.74
CA GLY A 169 5.18 -4.70 -18.60
C GLY A 169 6.09 -4.74 -17.37
N MET A 170 7.11 -5.60 -17.37
CA MET A 170 7.95 -5.86 -16.20
C MET A 170 9.15 -4.91 -16.07
N ASP A 171 9.47 -4.19 -17.13
CA ASP A 171 10.57 -3.22 -17.28
C ASP A 171 10.32 -1.88 -16.56
N VAL A 172 9.81 -1.95 -15.33
CA VAL A 172 9.35 -0.78 -14.55
C VAL A 172 10.45 0.27 -14.32
N TRP A 173 11.71 -0.15 -14.26
CA TRP A 173 12.89 0.71 -14.06
C TRP A 173 13.06 1.77 -15.15
N THR A 174 12.50 1.55 -16.34
CA THR A 174 12.53 2.53 -17.44
C THR A 174 11.49 3.66 -17.26
N ARG A 175 10.57 3.52 -16.29
CA ARG A 175 9.39 4.38 -16.12
C ARG A 175 9.28 5.02 -14.75
N VAL A 176 9.95 4.48 -13.73
CA VAL A 176 10.05 5.18 -12.45
C VAL A 176 10.85 6.46 -12.65
N ALA A 177 10.41 7.53 -11.99
CA ALA A 177 11.14 8.80 -12.04
C ALA A 177 12.55 8.59 -11.50
N GLU A 178 13.55 9.06 -12.24
CA GLU A 178 14.90 9.13 -11.71
C GLU A 178 14.92 10.08 -10.50
N TRP A 179 15.70 9.70 -9.49
CA TRP A 179 15.95 10.52 -8.32
C TRP A 179 17.42 10.89 -8.28
N GLU A 180 17.71 12.13 -7.89
CA GLU A 180 19.08 12.58 -7.70
C GLU A 180 19.58 12.17 -6.31
N GLU A 181 20.75 11.53 -6.24
CA GLU A 181 21.40 11.19 -4.98
C GLU A 181 21.83 12.45 -4.20
N GLN A 182 22.11 13.53 -4.93
CA GLN A 182 22.59 14.78 -4.37
C GLN A 182 21.40 15.62 -3.91
N ALA A 183 21.47 16.08 -2.66
CA ALA A 183 20.50 17.04 -2.17
C ALA A 183 20.59 18.33 -3.01
N PRO A 184 19.46 19.03 -3.25
CA PRO A 184 19.49 20.31 -3.92
C PRO A 184 20.49 21.25 -3.24
N PRO A 185 21.30 22.00 -4.01
CA PRO A 185 22.26 22.93 -3.43
C PRO A 185 21.53 24.00 -2.61
N GLY A 186 21.90 24.12 -1.33
CA GLY A 186 21.40 25.14 -0.43
C GLY A 186 22.15 25.09 0.90
N GLU A 187 22.65 26.24 1.35
CA GLU A 187 23.22 26.37 2.69
C GLU A 187 22.07 26.57 3.69
N ALA A 188 22.02 25.72 4.73
CA ALA A 188 21.05 25.90 5.80
C ALA A 188 21.34 27.20 6.55
N GLY A 189 20.33 28.04 6.70
CA GLY A 189 20.40 29.25 7.51
C GLY A 189 20.50 28.93 9.01
N SER A 190 20.72 29.97 9.82
CA SER A 190 20.80 29.89 11.28
C SER A 190 19.86 30.86 11.99
N ARG A 191 18.83 31.38 11.32
CA ARG A 191 17.86 32.31 11.89
C ARG A 191 17.15 31.65 13.08
N PRO A 192 17.19 32.26 14.28
CA PRO A 192 16.50 31.73 15.44
C PRO A 192 14.98 31.78 15.25
N ILE A 193 14.26 30.98 16.04
CA ILE A 193 12.80 31.00 16.10
C ILE A 193 12.38 31.60 17.45
N ALA A 194 11.47 32.58 17.41
CA ALA A 194 10.91 33.17 18.63
C ALA A 194 10.03 32.13 19.36
N PRO A 195 10.15 31.98 20.69
CA PRO A 195 9.32 31.06 21.48
C PRO A 195 7.81 31.27 21.26
N GLU A 196 7.36 32.52 21.17
CA GLU A 196 5.96 32.89 20.95
C GLU A 196 5.48 32.44 19.57
N ALA A 197 6.35 32.53 18.55
CA ALA A 197 6.04 32.05 17.21
C ALA A 197 5.90 30.52 17.19
N ALA A 198 6.73 29.80 17.94
CA ALA A 198 6.62 28.34 18.06
C ALA A 198 5.32 27.91 18.75
N ALA A 199 4.91 28.59 19.82
CA ALA A 199 3.61 28.38 20.46
C ALA A 199 2.44 28.67 19.51
N GLN A 200 2.51 29.78 18.77
CA GLN A 200 1.48 30.13 17.79
C GLN A 200 1.40 29.09 16.66
N ARG A 201 2.55 28.64 16.14
CA ARG A 201 2.58 27.57 15.13
C ARG A 201 1.93 26.29 15.64
N LEU A 202 2.16 25.91 16.89
CA LEU A 202 1.49 24.76 17.47
C LEU A 202 -0.03 24.92 17.44
N THR A 203 -0.56 26.09 17.82
CA THR A 203 -1.99 26.38 17.76
C THR A 203 -2.55 26.19 16.35
N ASP A 204 -1.82 26.66 15.34
CA ASP A 204 -2.24 26.51 13.94
C ASP A 204 -2.22 25.05 13.48
N LEU A 205 -1.19 24.29 13.86
CA LEU A 205 -1.10 22.86 13.55
C LEU A 205 -2.21 22.05 14.24
N LEU A 206 -2.53 22.37 15.49
CA LEU A 206 -3.62 21.75 16.22
C LEU A 206 -4.97 21.99 15.53
N ARG A 207 -5.24 23.24 15.11
CA ARG A 207 -6.44 23.58 14.34
C ARG A 207 -6.51 22.81 13.01
N GLN A 208 -5.40 22.74 12.28
CA GLN A 208 -5.31 21.99 11.01
C GLN A 208 -5.51 20.48 11.20
N ALA A 209 -5.13 19.94 12.36
CA ALA A 209 -5.37 18.55 12.75
C ALA A 209 -6.79 18.30 13.28
N GLY A 210 -7.66 19.32 13.36
CA GLY A 210 -9.00 19.20 13.92
C GLY A 210 -9.04 19.10 15.45
N LEU A 211 -7.99 19.56 16.12
CA LEU A 211 -7.84 19.54 17.59
C LEU A 211 -7.93 20.99 18.11
N ASP A 212 -9.13 21.48 18.38
CA ASP A 212 -9.35 22.91 18.72
C ASP A 212 -9.40 23.19 20.24
N GLU A 213 -8.82 22.31 21.05
CA GLU A 213 -8.76 22.47 22.50
C GLU A 213 -7.49 23.22 22.95
N ALA A 214 -7.61 24.03 24.00
CA ALA A 214 -6.47 24.72 24.58
C ALA A 214 -5.51 23.73 25.26
N ARG A 215 -4.25 23.72 24.84
CA ARG A 215 -3.20 22.83 25.37
C ARG A 215 -2.01 23.64 25.90
N PRO A 216 -2.17 24.37 27.02
CA PRO A 216 -1.17 25.34 27.49
C PRO A 216 0.19 24.71 27.79
N THR A 217 0.22 23.50 28.35
CA THR A 217 1.47 22.78 28.63
C THR A 217 2.20 22.35 27.35
N GLN A 218 1.45 21.97 26.30
CA GLN A 218 2.02 21.64 25.00
C GLN A 218 2.55 22.90 24.30
N ALA A 219 1.85 24.04 24.43
CA ALA A 219 2.29 25.33 23.91
C ALA A 219 3.56 25.84 24.60
N GLN A 220 3.64 25.70 25.92
CA GLN A 220 4.87 25.97 26.68
C GLN A 220 6.01 25.07 26.20
N PHE A 221 5.77 23.76 26.03
CA PHE A 221 6.78 22.85 25.51
C PHE A 221 7.27 23.25 24.11
N ALA A 222 6.38 23.64 23.20
CA ALA A 222 6.76 24.11 21.86
C ALA A 222 7.59 25.40 21.91
N ALA A 223 7.21 26.35 22.78
CA ALA A 223 7.94 27.59 23.00
C ALA A 223 9.36 27.34 23.53
N GLU A 224 9.49 26.50 24.56
CA GLU A 224 10.78 26.13 25.13
C GLU A 224 11.65 25.34 24.13
N ALA A 225 11.05 24.46 23.31
CA ALA A 225 11.74 23.72 22.27
C ALA A 225 12.36 24.61 21.17
N ALA A 226 11.90 25.85 21.01
CA ALA A 226 12.54 26.82 20.12
C ALA A 226 14.01 27.11 20.50
N PHE A 227 14.37 26.92 21.78
CA PHE A 227 15.75 27.07 22.26
C PHE A 227 16.76 26.20 21.50
N ALA A 228 16.38 24.98 21.13
CA ALA A 228 17.24 24.04 20.40
C ALA A 228 17.53 24.49 18.96
N PHE A 229 16.72 25.42 18.44
CA PHE A 229 16.82 25.95 17.08
C PHE A 229 17.54 27.31 17.01
N SER A 230 18.05 27.81 18.13
CA SER A 230 18.89 29.02 18.18
C SER A 230 20.30 28.77 17.61
N PRO A 231 20.99 29.81 17.11
CA PRO A 231 22.40 29.72 16.76
C PRO A 231 23.25 29.15 17.89
N ARG A 232 24.28 28.38 17.54
CA ARG A 232 25.34 28.01 18.47
C ARG A 232 26.16 29.24 18.85
N GLU A 233 26.53 29.35 20.11
CA GLU A 233 27.40 30.42 20.60
C GLU A 233 28.88 30.11 20.38
N LYS A 234 29.24 28.82 20.36
CA LYS A 234 30.61 28.35 20.15
C LYS A 234 30.65 27.19 19.16
N GLU A 235 31.77 27.07 18.47
CA GLU A 235 32.02 25.97 17.56
C GLU A 235 32.12 24.63 18.34
N GLY A 236 31.54 23.56 17.79
CA GLY A 236 31.49 22.25 18.45
C GLY A 236 30.46 22.13 19.58
N GLU A 237 29.82 23.21 20.00
CA GLU A 237 28.83 23.23 21.08
C GLU A 237 27.41 23.46 20.52
N PRO A 238 26.65 22.39 20.19
CA PRO A 238 25.28 22.54 19.71
C PRO A 238 24.37 23.11 20.80
N ARG A 239 23.34 23.87 20.38
CA ARG A 239 22.22 24.20 21.28
C ARG A 239 21.42 22.93 21.53
N MET A 240 21.46 22.44 22.77
CA MET A 240 20.78 21.21 23.16
C MET A 240 19.74 21.50 24.22
N MET A 241 18.56 20.92 24.05
CA MET A 241 17.51 20.88 25.06
C MET A 241 17.20 19.42 25.38
N LEU A 242 17.13 19.11 26.67
CA LEU A 242 16.54 17.87 27.15
C LEU A 242 15.17 18.21 27.72
N ALA A 243 14.12 17.67 27.11
CA ALA A 243 12.75 17.90 27.53
C ALA A 243 12.08 16.57 27.91
N GLU A 244 11.54 16.49 29.13
CA GLU A 244 10.68 15.39 29.54
C GLU A 244 9.22 15.80 29.34
N ALA A 245 8.48 15.00 28.58
CA ALA A 245 7.05 15.20 28.41
C ALA A 245 6.31 13.87 28.60
N GLY A 246 5.24 13.91 29.39
CA GLY A 246 4.41 12.77 29.70
C GLY A 246 3.79 12.11 28.45
N THR A 247 3.30 10.88 28.60
CA THR A 247 2.50 10.24 27.57
C THR A 247 1.18 11.01 27.37
N GLY A 248 0.69 11.08 26.12
CA GLY A 248 -0.57 11.77 25.80
C GLY A 248 -0.51 13.30 25.70
N VAL A 249 0.60 13.96 26.08
CA VAL A 249 0.73 15.44 26.08
C VAL A 249 0.85 16.05 24.67
N GLY A 250 0.86 15.23 23.61
CA GLY A 250 1.01 15.71 22.23
C GLY A 250 2.46 16.08 21.86
N LYS A 251 3.43 15.32 22.37
CA LYS A 251 4.88 15.54 22.15
C LYS A 251 5.24 15.82 20.68
N THR A 252 4.64 15.07 19.78
CA THR A 252 4.99 15.09 18.35
C THR A 252 4.72 16.46 17.72
N LEU A 253 3.48 16.97 17.75
CA LEU A 253 3.21 18.36 17.33
C LEU A 253 4.01 19.41 18.12
N GLY A 254 4.31 19.15 19.40
CA GLY A 254 5.08 20.05 20.26
C GLY A 254 6.49 20.34 19.73
N TYR A 255 7.24 19.32 19.31
CA TYR A 255 8.55 19.54 18.68
C TYR A 255 8.45 19.83 17.17
N LEU A 256 7.38 19.38 16.49
CA LEU A 256 7.18 19.66 15.06
C LEU A 256 6.88 21.13 14.78
N ALA A 257 6.24 21.84 15.71
CA ALA A 257 5.95 23.26 15.58
C ALA A 257 7.22 24.12 15.37
N PRO A 258 8.17 24.19 16.33
CA PRO A 258 9.41 24.95 16.13
C PRO A 258 10.29 24.38 15.01
N ALA A 259 10.31 23.05 14.83
CA ALA A 259 11.03 22.40 13.73
C ALA A 259 10.57 22.87 12.34
N SER A 260 9.25 22.92 12.13
CA SER A 260 8.68 23.33 10.84
C SER A 260 8.93 24.82 10.56
N LEU A 261 8.80 25.69 11.57
CA LEU A 261 9.15 27.11 11.43
C LEU A 261 10.63 27.29 11.09
N TRP A 262 11.52 26.56 11.76
CA TRP A 262 12.94 26.65 11.49
C TRP A 262 13.26 26.20 10.07
N ALA A 263 12.69 25.09 9.61
CA ALA A 263 12.87 24.60 8.24
C ALA A 263 12.34 25.59 7.19
N GLU A 264 11.22 26.29 7.47
CA GLU A 264 10.69 27.33 6.60
C GLU A 264 11.59 28.57 6.53
N ALA A 265 12.19 28.97 7.66
CA ALA A 265 13.05 30.15 7.75
C ALA A 265 14.48 29.92 7.22
N ASN A 266 14.98 28.68 7.31
CA ASN A 266 16.39 28.34 7.12
C ASN A 266 16.66 27.28 6.03
N GLY A 267 15.62 26.65 5.50
CA GLY A 267 15.75 25.63 4.45
C GLY A 267 15.80 24.18 4.97
N PRO A 268 16.03 23.21 4.06
CA PRO A 268 15.87 21.78 4.36
C PRO A 268 17.05 21.24 5.18
N ALA A 269 16.93 21.21 6.51
CA ALA A 269 17.95 20.57 7.37
C ALA A 269 17.44 19.98 8.69
N VAL A 270 16.12 19.90 8.89
CA VAL A 270 15.58 19.34 10.15
C VAL A 270 15.41 17.83 10.05
N TRP A 271 16.13 17.12 10.91
CA TRP A 271 16.05 15.67 11.06
C TRP A 271 15.31 15.32 12.34
N ILE A 272 14.33 14.43 12.24
CA ILE A 272 13.58 13.93 13.39
C ILE A 272 13.85 12.42 13.48
N SER A 273 14.58 12.03 14.52
CA SER A 273 14.91 10.64 14.79
C SER A 273 13.95 10.05 15.82
N THR A 274 13.54 8.80 15.61
CA THR A 274 12.66 8.07 16.54
C THR A 274 12.97 6.58 16.53
N TYR A 275 12.52 5.87 17.57
CA TYR A 275 12.96 4.50 17.84
C TYR A 275 12.24 3.44 17.00
N THR A 276 10.96 3.63 16.67
CA THR A 276 10.14 2.58 16.01
C THR A 276 9.47 3.06 14.74
N ARG A 277 9.17 2.13 13.82
CA ARG A 277 8.42 2.42 12.58
C ARG A 277 7.00 2.94 12.85
N ALA A 278 6.38 2.49 13.95
CA ALA A 278 5.06 2.98 14.35
C ALA A 278 5.12 4.49 14.69
N LEU A 279 6.19 4.93 15.37
CA LEU A 279 6.43 6.34 15.66
C LEU A 279 6.77 7.13 14.40
N GLN A 280 7.57 6.57 13.47
CA GLN A 280 7.83 7.22 12.17
C GLN A 280 6.53 7.48 11.40
N ARG A 281 5.65 6.46 11.30
CA ARG A 281 4.32 6.61 10.68
C ARG A 281 3.44 7.63 11.40
N GLN A 282 3.56 7.76 12.72
CA GLN A 282 2.86 8.79 13.47
C GLN A 282 3.34 10.19 13.08
N ILE A 283 4.67 10.42 13.06
CA ILE A 283 5.26 11.70 12.64
C ILE A 283 4.86 12.04 11.21
N GLU A 284 4.91 11.06 10.31
CA GLU A 284 4.48 11.23 8.92
C GLU A 284 3.01 11.67 8.84
N ARG A 285 2.09 11.02 9.57
CA ARG A 285 0.69 11.44 9.63
C ARG A 285 0.54 12.86 10.19
N GLU A 286 1.26 13.19 11.25
CA GLU A 286 1.19 14.54 11.86
C GLU A 286 1.78 15.63 10.94
N SER A 287 2.70 15.27 10.04
CA SER A 287 3.19 16.21 9.01
C SER A 287 2.11 16.67 8.03
N HIS A 288 0.94 16.01 7.98
CA HIS A 288 -0.23 16.50 7.25
C HIS A 288 -0.74 17.84 7.76
N ALA A 289 -0.60 18.12 9.07
CA ALA A 289 -0.94 19.43 9.61
C ALA A 289 0.02 20.49 9.04
N ILE A 290 1.32 20.20 9.04
CA ILE A 290 2.36 21.12 8.53
C ILE A 290 2.17 21.43 7.04
N TYR A 291 1.91 20.39 6.25
CA TYR A 291 1.73 20.50 4.80
C TYR A 291 0.42 19.78 4.39
N PRO A 292 -0.72 20.50 4.36
CA PRO A 292 -2.02 19.91 4.03
C PRO A 292 -2.07 19.37 2.60
N ASP A 293 -1.49 20.10 1.63
CA ASP A 293 -1.39 19.67 0.24
C ASP A 293 -0.43 18.46 0.13
N PRO A 294 -0.92 17.27 -0.32
CA PRO A 294 -0.08 16.10 -0.51
C PRO A 294 1.10 16.30 -1.46
N LYS A 295 0.94 17.13 -2.51
CA LYS A 295 2.02 17.39 -3.48
C LYS A 295 3.15 18.21 -2.86
N VAL A 296 2.82 19.17 -2.01
CA VAL A 296 3.80 19.96 -1.26
C VAL A 296 4.46 19.08 -0.19
N ARG A 297 3.66 18.33 0.57
CA ARG A 297 4.17 17.42 1.60
C ARG A 297 5.14 16.40 1.02
N ALA A 298 4.83 15.83 -0.15
CA ALA A 298 5.69 14.85 -0.79
C ALA A 298 7.08 15.39 -1.16
N LYS A 299 7.22 16.71 -1.34
CA LYS A 299 8.49 17.39 -1.61
C LYS A 299 9.22 17.85 -0.36
N LYS A 300 8.50 18.14 0.74
CA LYS A 300 9.05 18.76 1.95
C LYS A 300 9.23 17.82 3.13
N ALA A 301 8.56 16.67 3.13
CA ALA A 301 8.64 15.67 4.18
C ALA A 301 8.90 14.29 3.56
N VAL A 302 9.97 13.64 4.03
CA VAL A 302 10.40 12.32 3.58
C VAL A 302 10.67 11.43 4.80
N VAL A 303 10.32 10.15 4.67
CA VAL A 303 10.65 9.13 5.66
C VAL A 303 11.92 8.43 5.19
N ARG A 304 12.90 8.30 6.08
CA ARG A 304 14.16 7.61 5.78
C ARG A 304 14.26 6.34 6.62
N LYS A 305 14.49 5.22 5.95
CA LYS A 305 14.65 3.89 6.56
C LYS A 305 15.94 3.24 6.03
N GLY A 306 16.34 2.11 6.61
CA GLY A 306 17.43 1.31 6.05
C GLY A 306 17.09 0.80 4.65
N ARG A 307 18.10 0.60 3.80
CA ARG A 307 17.95 0.19 2.40
C ARG A 307 17.20 -1.12 2.23
N GLU A 308 17.31 -2.02 3.21
CA GLU A 308 16.63 -3.31 3.27
C GLU A 308 15.09 -3.21 3.36
N ASN A 309 14.56 -2.01 3.59
CA ASN A 309 13.12 -1.76 3.66
C ASN A 309 12.53 -1.30 2.33
N TYR A 310 13.38 -1.06 1.32
CA TYR A 310 12.96 -0.63 0.00
C TYR A 310 13.24 -1.71 -1.04
N LEU A 311 12.41 -1.77 -2.08
CA LEU A 311 12.69 -2.62 -3.23
C LEU A 311 13.94 -2.11 -3.97
N CYS A 312 14.92 -2.97 -4.19
CA CYS A 312 16.06 -2.67 -5.05
C CYS A 312 15.68 -2.90 -6.52
N LEU A 313 15.63 -1.83 -7.32
CA LEU A 313 15.30 -1.90 -8.75
C LEU A 313 16.27 -2.78 -9.55
N LEU A 314 17.56 -2.77 -9.20
CA LEU A 314 18.56 -3.62 -9.85
C LEU A 314 18.28 -5.11 -9.59
N ASN A 315 18.10 -5.49 -8.31
CA ASN A 315 17.74 -6.87 -7.97
C ASN A 315 16.40 -7.27 -8.60
N PHE A 316 15.43 -6.35 -8.66
CA PHE A 316 14.14 -6.62 -9.31
C PHE A 316 14.33 -6.86 -10.82
N GLN A 317 15.14 -6.07 -11.51
CA GLN A 317 15.44 -6.23 -12.93
C GLN A 317 16.06 -7.61 -13.21
N ASP A 318 17.06 -8.02 -12.41
CA ASP A 318 17.72 -9.32 -12.57
C ASP A 318 16.74 -10.48 -12.38
N GLN A 319 15.88 -10.40 -11.35
CA GLN A 319 14.86 -11.41 -11.08
C GLN A 319 13.79 -11.43 -12.18
N ALA A 320 13.35 -10.26 -12.65
CA ALA A 320 12.35 -10.15 -13.73
C ALA A 320 12.88 -10.79 -15.03
N ASN A 321 14.11 -10.48 -15.42
CA ASN A 321 14.75 -11.08 -16.59
C ASN A 321 14.87 -12.61 -16.45
N THR A 322 15.27 -13.09 -15.26
CA THR A 322 15.38 -14.53 -14.96
C THR A 322 14.02 -15.22 -15.05
N ALA A 323 12.96 -14.60 -14.53
CA ALA A 323 11.62 -15.17 -14.58
C ALA A 323 11.05 -15.23 -16.00
N GLN A 324 11.35 -14.24 -16.84
CA GLN A 324 10.93 -14.26 -18.26
C GLN A 324 11.58 -15.40 -19.05
N LEU A 325 12.72 -15.92 -18.58
CA LEU A 325 13.39 -17.10 -19.12
C LEU A 325 12.93 -18.41 -18.43
N GLY A 326 11.96 -18.35 -17.52
CA GLY A 326 11.43 -19.50 -16.80
C GLY A 326 12.20 -19.90 -15.53
N GLY A 327 13.17 -19.10 -15.09
CA GLY A 327 14.02 -19.40 -13.93
C GLY A 327 13.50 -18.91 -12.57
N ALA A 328 12.37 -18.21 -12.52
CA ALA A 328 11.82 -17.61 -11.29
C ALA A 328 10.29 -17.41 -11.38
N ASP A 329 9.67 -16.99 -10.26
CA ASP A 329 8.23 -16.75 -10.15
C ASP A 329 7.78 -15.51 -10.93
N LEU A 330 7.46 -15.71 -12.21
CA LEU A 330 6.98 -14.64 -13.10
C LEU A 330 5.71 -13.97 -12.59
N ILE A 331 4.78 -14.75 -12.01
CA ILE A 331 3.49 -14.22 -11.56
C ILE A 331 3.71 -13.26 -10.38
N GLY A 332 4.47 -13.69 -9.38
CA GLY A 332 4.85 -12.86 -8.24
C GLY A 332 5.61 -11.59 -8.64
N LEU A 333 6.55 -11.69 -9.58
CA LEU A 333 7.32 -10.53 -10.06
C LEU A 333 6.49 -9.56 -10.90
N ALA A 334 5.55 -10.06 -11.71
CA ALA A 334 4.66 -9.22 -12.50
C ALA A 334 3.64 -8.48 -11.62
N LEU A 335 3.13 -9.12 -10.56
CA LEU A 335 2.35 -8.43 -9.52
C LEU A 335 3.20 -7.40 -8.76
N THR A 336 4.47 -7.72 -8.51
CA THR A 336 5.43 -6.76 -7.94
C THR A 336 5.66 -5.58 -8.89
N ALA A 337 5.72 -5.79 -10.21
CA ALA A 337 5.82 -4.71 -11.20
C ALA A 337 4.63 -3.73 -11.11
N ARG A 338 3.39 -4.25 -10.95
CA ARG A 338 2.19 -3.43 -10.69
C ARG A 338 2.36 -2.60 -9.42
N TRP A 339 2.88 -3.22 -8.35
CA TRP A 339 3.14 -2.55 -7.08
C TRP A 339 4.21 -1.45 -7.18
N VAL A 340 5.33 -1.69 -7.86
CA VAL A 340 6.42 -0.69 -8.06
C VAL A 340 5.89 0.58 -8.72
N ARG A 341 4.97 0.43 -9.66
CA ARG A 341 4.39 1.56 -10.41
C ARG A 341 3.32 2.33 -9.63
N ALA A 342 2.78 1.73 -8.57
CA ALA A 342 1.74 2.32 -7.74
C ALA A 342 2.27 2.90 -6.42
N THR A 343 3.38 2.36 -5.91
CA THR A 343 4.04 2.89 -4.71
C THR A 343 4.75 4.22 -5.00
N ARG A 344 4.85 5.06 -3.97
CA ARG A 344 5.51 6.38 -4.06
C ARG A 344 7.03 6.24 -4.09
N ASP A 345 7.58 5.35 -3.28
CA ASP A 345 9.00 5.30 -2.91
C ASP A 345 9.56 3.87 -2.86
N GLY A 346 8.74 2.85 -3.08
CA GLY A 346 9.19 1.46 -3.03
C GLY A 346 9.38 0.92 -1.61
N ASP A 347 8.79 1.57 -0.61
CA ASP A 347 8.81 1.10 0.78
C ASP A 347 7.94 -0.15 0.97
N MET A 348 8.54 -1.23 1.47
CA MET A 348 7.89 -2.52 1.65
C MET A 348 7.13 -2.65 3.00
N THR A 349 7.09 -1.62 3.84
CA THR A 349 6.82 -1.76 5.29
C THR A 349 5.66 -0.99 5.90
#